data_AF-A0A956A5Y6-F1
#
_entry.id   AF-A0A956A5Y6-F1
#
_cell.length_a   1.000
_cell.length_b   1.000
_cell.length_c   1.000
_cell.angle_alpha   90.00
_cell.angle_beta   90.00
_cell.angle_gamma   90.00
#
_symmetry.space_group_name_H-M   'P 1'
#
loop_
_entity.id
_entity.type
_entity.pdbx_description
1 polymer ?
#
loop_
_entity_poly.entity_id
_entity_poly.type
_entity_poly.pdbx_seq_one_letter_code
_entity_poly.pdbx_strand_id
1 'polypeptide(L)'
;MTVAISVLLTSLALWGLSILVRRLVWAYRVRRGQAVPEPTVRALTGSRRRNIVLGVVLAISVAIATWFAVESEAMMSRYAKSPEVSATLDAMAEVHRAADAQARATGVAPNAIAALVTDGRMASAFERDGWGTRLTYRVVGDRYTICSAGEDQRHGTDDDLCDTYPTPRRRASGPDRAQNQGDAEASATPAG
;
A
#
# COMPACT_ATOMS: atom_id res chain seq x y z
N MET A 1 -9.51 5.58 -0.39
CA MET A 1 -10.32 6.04 0.77
C MET A 1 -9.54 6.07 2.08
N THR A 2 -8.61 5.14 2.30
CA THR A 2 -7.74 5.04 3.49
C THR A 2 -6.90 6.28 3.82
N VAL A 3 -6.36 6.97 2.80
CA VAL A 3 -5.53 8.18 3.01
C VAL A 3 -6.32 9.32 3.67
N ALA A 4 -7.56 9.55 3.24
CA ALA A 4 -8.40 10.63 3.79
C ALA A 4 -8.74 10.41 5.27
N ILE A 5 -8.99 9.15 5.66
CA ILE A 5 -9.28 8.77 7.05
C ILE A 5 -8.04 8.97 7.93
N SER A 6 -6.85 8.59 7.43
CA SER A 6 -5.58 8.80 8.15
C SER A 6 -5.27 10.28 8.40
N VAL A 7 -5.52 11.14 7.41
CA VAL A 7 -5.33 12.60 7.51
C VAL A 7 -6.32 13.21 8.52
N LEU A 8 -7.57 12.74 8.54
CA LEU A 8 -8.57 13.19 9.50
C LEU A 8 -8.19 12.81 10.94
N LEU A 9 -7.76 11.56 11.16
CA LEU A 9 -7.36 11.07 12.48
C LEU A 9 -6.11 11.77 13.02
N THR A 10 -5.10 12.01 12.18
CA THR A 10 -3.91 12.77 12.58
C THR A 10 -4.23 14.22 12.91
N SER A 11 -5.14 14.86 12.16
CA SER A 11 -5.59 16.23 12.45
C SER A 11 -6.32 16.33 13.80
N LEU A 12 -7.17 15.36 14.12
CA LEU A 12 -7.86 15.29 15.41
C LEU A 12 -6.88 15.05 16.57
N ALA A 13 -5.89 14.18 16.37
CA ALA A 13 -4.85 13.91 17.38
C ALA A 13 -4.01 15.16 17.69
N LEU A 14 -3.55 15.89 16.66
CA LEU A 14 -2.78 17.13 16.83
C LEU A 14 -3.59 18.22 17.54
N TRP A 15 -4.87 18.35 17.19
CA TRP A 15 -5.75 19.32 17.82
C TRP A 15 -5.97 19.00 19.31
N GLY A 16 -6.19 17.72 19.65
CA GLY A 16 -6.28 17.23 21.03
C GLY A 16 -5.00 17.47 21.84
N LEU A 17 -3.82 17.22 21.24
CA LEU A 17 -2.53 17.48 21.86
C LEU A 17 -2.34 18.97 22.18
N SER A 18 -2.77 19.87 21.29
CA SER A 18 -2.65 21.32 21.54
C SER A 18 -3.47 21.78 22.76
N ILE A 19 -4.64 21.17 22.99
CA ILE A 19 -5.50 21.46 24.15
C ILE A 19 -4.84 20.97 25.43
N LEU A 20 -4.25 19.77 25.41
CA LEU A 20 -3.52 19.20 26.55
C LEU A 20 -2.35 20.09 26.96
N VAL A 21 -1.52 20.51 26.00
CA VAL A 21 -0.36 21.38 26.25
C VAL A 21 -0.79 22.71 26.87
N ARG A 22 -1.87 23.33 26.35
CA ARG A 22 -2.40 24.58 26.93
C ARG A 22 -2.84 24.41 28.38
N ARG A 23 -3.44 23.27 28.74
CA ARG A 23 -3.82 22.97 30.13
C ARG A 23 -2.62 22.74 31.04
N LEU A 24 -1.61 22.03 30.57
CA LEU A 24 -0.38 21.79 31.32
C LEU A 24 0.36 23.10 31.61
N VAL A 25 0.49 23.97 30.60
CA VAL A 25 1.10 25.31 30.76
C VAL A 25 0.31 26.14 31.76
N TRP A 26 -1.02 26.12 31.71
CA TRP A 26 -1.85 26.82 32.68
C TRP A 26 -1.64 26.30 34.11
N ALA A 27 -1.71 24.98 34.32
CA ALA A 27 -1.49 24.36 35.63
C ALA A 27 -0.09 24.66 36.18
N TYR A 28 0.92 24.69 35.30
CA TYR A 28 2.28 25.05 35.65
C TYR A 28 2.41 26.51 36.14
N ARG A 29 1.79 27.46 35.43
CA ARG A 29 1.79 28.89 35.83
C ARG A 29 1.11 29.10 37.19
N VAL A 30 0.00 28.42 37.43
CA VAL A 30 -0.71 28.45 38.71
C VAL A 30 0.18 27.94 39.85
N ARG A 31 0.90 26.82 39.66
CA ARG A 31 1.86 26.32 40.66
C ARG A 31 3.01 27.29 40.96
N ARG A 32 3.41 28.11 39.99
CA ARG A 32 4.47 29.13 40.13
C ARG A 32 4.00 30.44 40.75
N GLY A 33 2.72 30.58 41.11
CA GLY A 33 2.16 31.83 41.64
C GLY A 33 2.13 32.97 40.62
N GLN A 34 2.23 32.67 39.31
CA GLN A 34 2.15 33.68 38.27
C GLN A 34 0.70 34.14 38.11
N ALA A 35 0.46 35.46 38.12
CA ALA A 35 -0.86 36.04 37.91
C ALA A 35 -1.40 35.62 36.53
N VAL A 36 -2.52 34.91 36.53
CA VAL A 36 -3.23 34.53 35.30
C VAL A 36 -4.24 35.64 34.99
N PRO A 37 -4.24 36.22 33.79
CA PRO A 37 -5.19 37.28 33.45
C PRO A 37 -6.65 36.78 33.56
N GLU A 38 -7.47 37.52 34.33
CA GLU A 38 -8.88 37.24 34.61
C GLU A 38 -9.80 36.85 33.42
N PRO A 39 -9.67 37.41 32.19
CA PRO A 39 -10.52 36.99 31.07
C PRO A 39 -10.39 35.50 30.73
N THR A 40 -9.30 34.85 31.11
CA THR A 40 -9.07 33.41 30.87
C THR A 40 -9.94 32.52 31.75
N VAL A 41 -10.31 32.98 32.96
CA VAL A 41 -10.99 32.15 33.96
C VAL A 41 -12.48 31.98 33.65
N ARG A 42 -13.16 33.03 33.15
CA ARG A 42 -14.58 32.95 32.72
C ARG A 42 -14.77 32.14 31.44
N ALA A 43 -13.79 32.13 30.53
CA ALA A 43 -13.85 31.30 29.32
C ALA A 43 -13.73 29.79 29.60
N LEU A 44 -13.09 29.40 30.71
CA LEU A 44 -12.86 28.01 31.10
C LEU A 44 -14.01 27.38 31.90
N THR A 45 -14.80 28.17 32.63
CA THR A 45 -15.89 27.65 33.49
C THR A 45 -17.18 27.34 32.74
N GLY A 46 -17.49 28.06 31.66
CA GLY A 46 -18.60 27.71 30.75
C GLY A 46 -18.35 26.45 29.91
N SER A 47 -17.13 25.90 29.94
CA SER A 47 -16.68 24.86 28.99
C SER A 47 -16.74 23.43 29.52
N ARG A 48 -17.15 23.19 30.79
CA ARG A 48 -17.19 21.83 31.38
C ARG A 48 -17.99 20.83 30.53
N ARG A 49 -19.19 21.21 30.07
CA ARG A 49 -20.02 20.34 29.21
C ARG A 49 -19.36 20.08 27.84
N ARG A 50 -18.75 21.10 27.23
CA ARG A 50 -18.01 20.95 25.96
C ARG A 50 -16.81 20.01 26.09
N ASN A 51 -16.05 20.11 27.18
CA ASN A 51 -14.89 19.24 27.41
C ASN A 51 -15.29 17.77 27.62
N ILE A 52 -16.42 17.51 28.27
CA ILE A 52 -16.94 16.14 28.47
C ILE A 52 -17.33 15.54 27.12
N VAL A 53 -18.12 16.26 26.32
CA VAL A 53 -18.54 15.79 24.98
C VAL A 53 -17.33 15.50 24.10
N LEU A 54 -16.33 16.38 24.13
CA LEU A 54 -15.08 16.20 23.39
C LEU A 54 -14.27 14.98 23.84
N GLY A 55 -14.19 14.72 25.14
CA GLY A 55 -13.54 13.52 25.67
C GLY A 55 -14.24 12.24 25.22
N VAL A 56 -15.58 12.23 25.24
CA VAL A 56 -16.39 11.08 24.79
C VAL A 56 -16.21 10.82 23.30
N VAL A 57 -16.26 11.86 22.45
CA VAL A 57 -16.08 11.72 21.00
C VAL A 57 -14.69 11.16 20.66
N LEU A 58 -13.64 11.65 21.34
CA LEU A 58 -12.28 11.15 21.14
C LEU A 58 -12.16 9.68 21.57
N ALA A 59 -12.72 9.31 22.72
CA ALA A 59 -12.69 7.93 23.21
C ALA A 59 -13.40 6.96 22.25
N ILE A 60 -14.57 7.35 21.74
CA ILE A 60 -15.31 6.57 20.74
C ILE A 60 -14.50 6.42 19.44
N SER A 61 -13.88 7.51 18.97
CA SER A 61 -13.08 7.49 17.74
C SER A 61 -11.87 6.54 17.86
N VAL A 62 -11.20 6.56 19.02
CA VAL A 62 -10.10 5.63 19.30
C VAL A 62 -10.61 4.19 19.36
N ALA A 63 -11.73 3.93 20.05
CA ALA A 63 -12.29 2.58 20.14
C ALA A 63 -12.66 2.01 18.76
N ILE A 64 -13.27 2.83 17.89
CA ILE A 64 -13.60 2.45 16.51
C ILE A 64 -12.32 2.14 15.72
N ALA A 65 -11.31 3.01 15.77
CA ALA A 65 -10.05 2.79 15.05
C ALA A 65 -9.33 1.50 15.51
N THR A 66 -9.29 1.24 16.82
CA THR A 66 -8.69 0.01 17.37
C THR A 66 -9.48 -1.24 16.96
N TRP A 67 -10.82 -1.17 16.97
CA TRP A 67 -11.67 -2.27 16.50
C TRP A 67 -11.36 -2.62 15.04
N PHE A 68 -11.33 -1.62 14.15
CA PHE A 68 -10.99 -1.81 12.74
C PHE A 68 -9.59 -2.38 12.55
N ALA A 69 -8.60 -1.93 13.33
CA ALA A 69 -7.24 -2.47 13.25
C ALA A 69 -7.21 -3.98 13.59
N VAL A 70 -7.83 -4.38 14.71
CA VAL A 70 -7.88 -5.78 15.14
C VAL A 70 -8.65 -6.66 14.15
N GLU A 71 -9.78 -6.18 13.63
CA GLU A 71 -10.59 -6.94 12.68
C GLU A 71 -9.88 -7.09 11.33
N SER A 72 -9.16 -6.06 10.88
CA SER A 72 -8.36 -6.13 9.65
C SER A 72 -7.21 -7.13 9.76
N GLU A 73 -6.51 -7.21 10.89
CA GLU A 73 -5.46 -8.22 11.11
C GLU A 73 -6.05 -9.63 11.18
N ALA A 74 -7.20 -9.81 11.83
CA ALA A 74 -7.86 -11.10 11.92
C ALA A 74 -8.37 -11.58 10.55
N MET A 75 -8.91 -10.68 9.72
CA MET A 75 -9.30 -11.00 8.35
C MET A 75 -8.07 -11.36 7.50
N MET A 76 -7.04 -10.51 7.48
CA MET A 76 -5.82 -10.78 6.70
C MET A 76 -5.11 -12.07 7.13
N SER A 77 -5.11 -12.40 8.43
CA SER A 77 -4.51 -13.62 8.98
C SER A 77 -5.26 -14.89 8.56
N ARG A 78 -6.58 -14.83 8.35
CA ARG A 78 -7.37 -15.96 7.83
C ARG A 78 -7.08 -16.18 6.35
N TYR A 79 -7.02 -15.12 5.55
CA TYR A 79 -6.70 -15.21 4.13
C TYR A 79 -5.25 -15.65 3.88
N ALA A 80 -4.29 -15.15 4.66
CA ALA A 80 -2.87 -15.52 4.52
C ALA A 80 -2.56 -16.99 4.86
N LYS A 81 -3.49 -17.74 5.47
CA LYS A 81 -3.29 -19.12 5.91
C LYS A 81 -3.98 -20.17 5.03
N SER A 82 -4.81 -19.77 4.08
CA SER A 82 -5.40 -20.72 3.14
C SER A 82 -4.31 -21.23 2.18
N PRO A 83 -4.10 -22.55 2.07
CA PRO A 83 -3.18 -23.10 1.08
C PRO A 83 -3.60 -22.73 -0.35
N GLU A 84 -4.90 -22.56 -0.60
CA GLU A 84 -5.45 -22.12 -1.88
C GLU A 84 -5.05 -20.66 -2.20
N VAL A 85 -5.13 -19.75 -1.23
CA VAL A 85 -4.65 -18.37 -1.39
C VAL A 85 -3.14 -18.35 -1.68
N SER A 86 -2.34 -19.11 -0.93
CA SER A 86 -0.89 -19.20 -1.19
C SER A 86 -0.60 -19.73 -2.59
N ALA A 87 -1.24 -20.83 -3.00
CA ALA A 87 -1.07 -21.40 -4.34
C ALA A 87 -1.51 -20.42 -5.45
N THR A 88 -2.55 -19.64 -5.20
CA THR A 88 -3.03 -18.60 -6.13
C THR A 88 -2.01 -17.49 -6.30
N LEU A 89 -1.45 -16.98 -5.20
CA LEU A 89 -0.42 -15.94 -5.24
C LEU A 89 0.85 -16.44 -5.95
N ASP A 90 1.24 -17.70 -5.72
CA ASP A 90 2.37 -18.33 -6.41
C ASP A 90 2.12 -18.45 -7.92
N ALA A 91 0.92 -18.86 -8.33
CA ALA A 91 0.53 -18.93 -9.73
C ALA A 91 0.53 -17.55 -10.40
N MET A 92 -0.04 -16.53 -9.74
CA MET A 92 -0.01 -15.15 -10.23
C MET A 92 1.42 -14.62 -10.38
N ALA A 93 2.30 -14.91 -9.41
CA ALA A 93 3.70 -14.52 -9.45
C ALA A 93 4.48 -15.21 -10.58
N GLU A 94 4.18 -16.48 -10.87
CA GLU A 94 4.78 -17.20 -12.01
C GLU A 94 4.30 -16.60 -13.35
N VAL A 95 3.00 -16.38 -13.52
CA VAL A 95 2.45 -15.72 -14.72
C VAL A 95 3.09 -14.35 -14.92
N HIS A 96 3.25 -13.56 -13.85
CA HIS A 96 3.93 -12.27 -13.92
C HIS A 96 5.38 -12.42 -14.39
N ARG A 97 6.16 -13.33 -13.80
CA ARG A 97 7.57 -13.58 -14.18
C ARG A 97 7.69 -14.00 -15.65
N ALA A 98 6.83 -14.91 -16.10
CA ALA A 98 6.82 -15.38 -17.48
C ALA A 98 6.44 -14.25 -18.47
N ALA A 99 5.43 -13.45 -18.13
CA ALA A 99 5.00 -12.29 -18.92
C ALA A 99 6.10 -11.22 -19.02
N ASP A 100 6.76 -10.88 -17.91
CA ASP A 100 7.89 -9.94 -17.89
C ASP A 100 9.06 -10.47 -18.73
N ALA A 101 9.42 -11.75 -18.58
CA ALA A 101 10.46 -12.38 -19.37
C ALA A 101 10.16 -12.36 -20.88
N GLN A 102 8.91 -12.62 -21.29
CA GLN A 102 8.48 -12.50 -22.68
C GLN A 102 8.56 -11.06 -23.16
N ALA A 103 7.98 -10.11 -22.42
CA ALA A 103 7.96 -8.71 -22.80
C ALA A 103 9.38 -8.12 -22.92
N ARG A 104 10.32 -8.55 -22.08
CA ARG A 104 11.74 -8.17 -22.23
C ARG A 104 12.39 -8.77 -23.47
N ALA A 105 12.04 -10.00 -23.83
CA ALA A 105 12.60 -10.68 -25.00
C ALA A 105 12.04 -10.15 -26.33
N THR A 106 10.73 -9.88 -26.39
CA THR A 106 10.03 -9.51 -27.64
C THR A 106 9.71 -8.03 -27.74
N GLY A 107 9.73 -7.30 -26.62
CA GLY A 107 9.21 -5.93 -26.51
C GLY A 107 7.68 -5.85 -26.44
N VAL A 108 6.98 -7.00 -26.39
CA VAL A 108 5.50 -7.08 -26.43
C VAL A 108 5.03 -8.02 -25.32
N ALA A 109 4.11 -7.54 -24.48
CA ALA A 109 3.46 -8.38 -23.47
C ALA A 109 2.62 -9.48 -24.14
N PRO A 110 2.51 -10.68 -23.53
CA PRO A 110 1.61 -11.70 -24.02
C PRO A 110 0.16 -11.17 -24.05
N ASN A 111 -0.65 -11.65 -24.97
CA ASN A 111 -2.08 -11.29 -25.04
C ASN A 111 -2.96 -12.21 -24.17
N ALA A 112 -2.45 -13.37 -23.77
CA ALA A 112 -3.15 -14.35 -22.93
C ALA A 112 -2.16 -15.25 -22.19
N ILE A 113 -2.58 -15.82 -21.05
CA ILE A 113 -1.81 -16.81 -20.27
C ILE A 113 -1.47 -18.05 -21.09
N ALA A 114 -2.40 -18.52 -21.94
CA ALA A 114 -2.18 -19.69 -22.79
C ALA A 114 -0.99 -19.54 -23.74
N ALA A 115 -0.65 -18.31 -24.16
CA ALA A 115 0.54 -18.06 -24.98
C ALA A 115 1.83 -18.36 -24.20
N LEU A 116 1.89 -18.02 -22.91
CA LEU A 116 3.04 -18.29 -22.06
C LEU A 116 3.30 -19.78 -21.86
N VAL A 117 2.24 -20.58 -21.77
CA VAL A 117 2.34 -22.04 -21.65
C VAL A 117 2.72 -22.68 -22.98
N THR A 118 2.11 -22.24 -24.08
CA THR A 118 2.41 -22.75 -25.43
C THR A 118 3.88 -22.50 -25.81
N ASP A 119 4.41 -21.34 -25.44
CA ASP A 119 5.81 -20.97 -25.67
C ASP A 119 6.79 -21.66 -24.71
N GLY A 120 6.32 -22.52 -23.81
CA GLY A 120 7.14 -23.24 -22.82
C GLY A 120 7.76 -22.34 -21.75
N ARG A 121 7.27 -21.11 -21.59
CA ARG A 121 7.77 -20.12 -20.61
C ARG A 121 7.19 -20.33 -19.22
N MET A 122 6.11 -21.10 -19.11
CA MET A 122 5.40 -21.38 -17.87
C MET A 122 4.79 -22.78 -17.92
N ALA A 123 4.80 -23.50 -16.79
CA ALA A 123 4.10 -24.79 -16.67
C ALA A 123 2.57 -24.60 -16.65
N SER A 124 1.83 -25.54 -17.25
CA SER A 124 0.36 -25.48 -17.33
C SER A 124 -0.35 -25.48 -15.98
N ALA A 125 0.30 -25.98 -14.93
CA ALA A 125 -0.24 -25.97 -13.57
C ALA A 125 -0.49 -24.54 -13.05
N PHE A 126 0.31 -23.56 -13.48
CA PHE A 126 0.19 -22.16 -13.05
C PHE A 126 -0.85 -21.35 -13.83
N GLU A 127 -1.57 -21.97 -14.77
CA GLU A 127 -2.72 -21.32 -15.40
C GLU A 127 -3.95 -21.27 -14.48
N ARG A 128 -3.96 -22.06 -13.40
CA ARG A 128 -5.07 -22.18 -12.47
C ARG A 128 -4.69 -21.65 -11.10
N ASP A 129 -5.67 -21.10 -10.40
CA ASP A 129 -5.56 -20.69 -9.01
C ASP A 129 -5.63 -21.90 -8.06
N GLY A 130 -5.53 -21.63 -6.75
CA GLY A 130 -5.58 -22.65 -5.72
C GLY A 130 -6.90 -23.40 -5.62
N TRP A 131 -7.99 -22.86 -6.18
CA TRP A 131 -9.30 -23.50 -6.27
C TRP A 131 -9.52 -24.22 -7.61
N GLY A 132 -8.53 -24.21 -8.50
CA GLY A 132 -8.56 -24.87 -9.80
C GLY A 132 -9.25 -24.07 -10.90
N THR A 133 -9.64 -22.81 -10.65
CA THR A 133 -10.21 -21.92 -11.66
C THR A 133 -9.08 -21.29 -12.49
N ARG A 134 -9.31 -21.08 -13.80
CA ARG A 134 -8.27 -20.50 -14.67
C ARG A 134 -8.09 -19.02 -14.34
N LEU A 135 -6.85 -18.59 -14.18
CA LEU A 135 -6.52 -17.18 -14.04
C LEU A 135 -6.91 -16.41 -15.31
N THR A 136 -7.36 -15.18 -15.15
CA THR A 136 -7.61 -14.26 -16.25
C THR A 136 -6.47 -13.28 -16.43
N TYR A 137 -6.25 -12.87 -17.67
CA TYR A 137 -5.18 -11.94 -18.05
C TYR A 137 -5.75 -10.90 -19.00
N ARG A 138 -5.59 -9.63 -18.67
CA ARG A 138 -6.10 -8.52 -19.48
C ARG A 138 -5.05 -7.43 -19.63
N VAL A 139 -4.72 -7.06 -20.87
CA VAL A 139 -3.83 -5.93 -21.18
C VAL A 139 -4.68 -4.68 -21.40
N VAL A 140 -4.35 -3.58 -20.71
CA VAL A 140 -4.99 -2.27 -20.86
C VAL A 140 -3.91 -1.19 -20.95
N GLY A 141 -3.68 -0.68 -22.16
CA GLY A 141 -2.67 0.35 -22.40
C GLY A 141 -1.26 -0.15 -22.09
N ASP A 142 -0.61 0.47 -21.11
CA ASP A 142 0.75 0.13 -20.67
C ASP A 142 0.77 -0.74 -19.41
N ARG A 143 -0.33 -1.41 -19.10
CA ARG A 143 -0.47 -2.31 -17.95
C ARG A 143 -1.16 -3.60 -18.33
N TYR A 144 -0.93 -4.64 -17.53
CA TYR A 144 -1.71 -5.85 -17.58
C TYR A 144 -2.15 -6.26 -16.19
N THR A 145 -3.32 -6.88 -16.11
CA THR A 145 -3.93 -7.35 -14.86
C THR A 145 -4.06 -8.87 -14.92
N ILE A 146 -3.68 -9.52 -13.83
CA ILE A 146 -3.89 -10.96 -13.58
C ILE A 146 -4.94 -11.07 -12.48
N CYS A 147 -5.98 -11.87 -12.67
CA CYS A 147 -7.01 -12.08 -11.64
C CYS A 147 -7.36 -13.57 -11.45
N SER A 148 -7.50 -13.99 -10.19
CA SER A 148 -8.21 -15.21 -9.78
C SER A 148 -9.66 -14.88 -9.45
N ALA A 149 -10.55 -15.85 -9.69
CA ALA A 149 -11.97 -15.76 -9.37
C ALA A 149 -12.29 -16.06 -7.89
N GLY A 150 -11.27 -16.26 -7.06
CA GLY A 150 -11.44 -16.57 -5.66
C GLY A 150 -12.04 -17.95 -5.38
N GLU A 151 -12.60 -18.08 -4.18
CA GLU A 151 -13.19 -19.31 -3.66
C GLU A 151 -14.52 -19.62 -4.34
N ASP A 152 -15.29 -18.59 -4.71
CA ASP A 152 -16.61 -18.75 -5.30
C ASP A 152 -16.57 -19.06 -6.81
N GLN A 153 -15.38 -18.96 -7.42
CA GLN A 153 -15.08 -19.24 -8.83
C GLN A 153 -15.83 -18.32 -9.80
N ARG A 154 -16.24 -17.13 -9.37
CA ARG A 154 -17.02 -16.17 -10.16
C ARG A 154 -16.32 -14.82 -10.22
N HIS A 155 -15.84 -14.44 -11.40
CA HIS A 155 -15.27 -13.09 -11.57
C HIS A 155 -16.26 -11.96 -11.30
N GLY A 156 -15.73 -10.86 -10.77
CA GLY A 156 -16.45 -9.62 -10.46
C GLY A 156 -17.04 -9.59 -9.04
N THR A 157 -16.55 -10.45 -8.14
CA THR A 157 -17.00 -10.60 -6.76
C THR A 157 -15.96 -10.06 -5.78
N ASP A 158 -16.30 -10.01 -4.49
CA ASP A 158 -15.43 -9.44 -3.46
C ASP A 158 -14.20 -10.33 -3.12
N ASP A 159 -14.21 -11.60 -3.52
CA ASP A 159 -13.12 -12.56 -3.31
C ASP A 159 -12.14 -12.66 -4.48
N ASP A 160 -12.36 -11.91 -5.56
CA ASP A 160 -11.41 -11.79 -6.67
C ASP A 160 -10.03 -11.30 -6.19
N LEU A 161 -8.99 -12.07 -6.49
CA LEU A 161 -7.61 -11.68 -6.23
C LEU A 161 -6.98 -11.16 -7.52
N CYS A 162 -6.89 -9.84 -7.65
CA CYS A 162 -6.35 -9.16 -8.82
C CYS A 162 -5.07 -8.39 -8.50
N ASP A 163 -4.06 -8.49 -9.37
CA ASP A 163 -2.88 -7.64 -9.33
C ASP A 163 -2.58 -7.04 -10.70
N THR A 164 -2.08 -5.81 -10.72
CA THR A 164 -1.85 -5.03 -11.95
C THR A 164 -0.40 -4.60 -12.05
N TYR A 165 0.21 -4.97 -13.17
CA TYR A 165 1.63 -4.76 -13.44
C TYR A 165 1.83 -3.79 -14.60
N PRO A 166 2.91 -3.00 -14.60
CA PRO A 166 3.32 -2.26 -15.78
C PRO A 166 3.77 -3.24 -16.87
N THR A 167 3.37 -2.97 -18.11
CA THR A 167 3.93 -3.64 -19.29
C THR A 167 5.38 -3.16 -19.45
N PRO A 168 6.37 -4.05 -19.51
CA PRO A 168 7.74 -3.67 -19.78
C PRO A 168 7.78 -2.98 -21.15
N ARG A 169 7.90 -1.65 -21.15
CA ARG A 169 8.21 -0.93 -22.38
C ARG A 169 9.59 -1.41 -22.76
N ARG A 170 9.76 -1.91 -23.99
CA ARG A 170 11.10 -2.02 -24.60
C ARG A 170 11.73 -0.66 -24.35
N ARG A 171 12.72 -0.56 -23.45
CA ARG A 171 13.44 0.70 -23.23
C ARG A 171 13.81 1.12 -24.63
N ALA A 172 13.18 2.19 -25.12
CA ALA A 172 13.52 2.73 -26.42
C ALA A 172 15.03 2.82 -26.35
N SER A 173 15.70 2.12 -27.27
CA SER A 173 17.16 2.05 -27.34
C SER A 173 17.61 3.46 -27.73
N GLY A 174 17.48 4.39 -26.79
CA GLY A 174 17.85 5.77 -26.93
C GLY A 174 19.36 5.81 -26.98
N PRO A 175 19.95 6.61 -27.88
CA PRO A 175 21.39 6.65 -28.09
C PRO A 175 22.22 7.19 -26.90
N ASP A 176 21.59 7.56 -25.77
CA ASP A 176 22.22 8.34 -24.70
C ASP A 176 23.23 7.58 -23.81
N ARG A 177 23.51 6.29 -24.06
CA ARG A 177 24.52 5.56 -23.28
C ARG A 177 25.91 5.47 -23.92
N ALA A 178 26.09 6.02 -25.12
CA ALA A 178 27.38 6.00 -25.82
C ALA A 178 28.37 7.12 -25.40
N GLN A 179 28.00 8.07 -24.54
CA GLN A 179 28.84 9.25 -24.25
C GLN A 179 29.62 9.24 -22.91
N ASN A 180 29.57 8.16 -22.10
CA ASN A 180 30.29 8.12 -20.81
C ASN A 180 31.34 6.98 -20.71
N GLN A 181 31.98 6.63 -21.83
CA GLN A 181 33.09 5.64 -21.86
C GLN A 181 34.41 6.19 -22.43
N GLY A 182 34.55 7.50 -22.64
CA GLY A 182 35.87 8.13 -22.82
C GLY A 182 36.20 8.88 -21.54
N ASP A 183 37.25 8.47 -20.81
CA ASP A 183 38.07 9.28 -19.88
C ASP A 183 38.89 8.41 -18.89
N ALA A 184 38.78 7.08 -18.91
CA ALA A 184 39.58 6.21 -18.04
C ALA A 184 40.86 5.66 -18.70
N GLU A 185 41.51 6.43 -19.57
CA GLU A 185 42.80 6.08 -20.17
C GLU A 185 43.79 7.24 -20.07
N ALA A 186 44.34 7.47 -18.88
CA ALA A 186 45.64 8.12 -18.68
C ALA A 186 46.11 7.98 -17.24
N SER A 187 47.14 7.15 -17.02
CA SER A 187 48.27 7.36 -16.09
C SER A 187 48.78 6.04 -15.53
N ALA A 188 49.39 5.23 -16.39
CA ALA A 188 50.41 4.28 -15.96
C ALA A 188 51.78 4.93 -16.22
N THR A 189 52.36 5.54 -15.20
CA THR A 189 53.75 5.98 -15.19
C THR A 189 54.64 4.76 -14.98
N PRO A 190 55.59 4.43 -15.87
CA PRO A 190 56.60 3.42 -15.56
C PRO A 190 57.63 4.04 -14.60
N ALA A 191 57.82 3.43 -13.44
CA ALA A 191 58.94 3.73 -12.56
C ALA A 191 60.04 2.67 -12.74
N GLY A 192 61.22 3.17 -13.14
CA GLY A 192 62.57 2.72 -12.76
C GLY A 192 62.86 1.24 -12.65
#